data_AF-A0A4Y2JRW8-F1
#
_entry.id   AF-A0A4Y2JRW8-F1
#
_cell.length_a   1.000
_cell.length_b   1.000
_cell.length_c   1.000
_cell.angle_alpha   90.00
_cell.angle_beta   90.00
_cell.angle_gamma   90.00
#
_symmetry.space_group_name_H-M   'P 1'
#
loop_
_entity.id
_entity.type
_entity.pdbx_description
1 polymer ?
#
loop_
_entity_poly.entity_id
_entity_poly.type
_entity_poly.pdbx_seq_one_letter_code
_entity_poly.pdbx_strand_id
1 'polypeptide(L)'
;MCKHQDLPRLGQAHVVTSSATIWAVDEVIRQNRRITTCEIGVELSISKGTVNHIITEKLGNFNVCSQWVPKHLSENQKTARMGVCLTQKF
;
A
#
# COMPACT_ATOMS: atom_id res chain seq x y z
N MET A 1 -9.79 49.24 -9.64
CA MET A 1 -9.91 47.84 -9.18
C MET A 1 -8.60 47.12 -9.50
N CYS A 2 -7.73 46.94 -8.51
CA CYS A 2 -6.49 46.19 -8.71
C CYS A 2 -6.82 44.70 -8.62
N LYS A 3 -6.69 43.98 -9.74
CA LYS A 3 -6.85 42.53 -9.76
C LYS A 3 -5.62 41.93 -9.07
N HIS A 4 -5.80 41.45 -7.84
CA HIS A 4 -4.84 40.57 -7.20
C HIS A 4 -4.83 39.27 -8.01
N GLN A 5 -3.75 39.01 -8.74
CA GLN A 5 -3.49 37.65 -9.20
C GLN A 5 -3.01 36.87 -7.99
N ASP A 6 -3.84 35.95 -7.51
CA ASP A 6 -3.39 34.93 -6.56
C ASP A 6 -2.47 33.97 -7.32
N LEU A 7 -1.16 34.10 -7.10
CA LEU A 7 -0.23 33.02 -7.44
C LEU A 7 -0.72 31.74 -6.75
N PRO A 8 -0.66 30.56 -7.40
CA PRO A 8 -0.99 29.33 -6.73
C PRO A 8 -0.10 29.23 -5.49
N ARG A 9 -0.72 29.21 -4.31
CA ARG A 9 -0.01 29.05 -3.05
C ARG A 9 0.69 27.70 -3.11
N LEU A 10 1.98 27.68 -3.47
CA LEU A 10 2.82 26.51 -3.35
C LEU A 10 3.05 26.31 -1.84
N GLY A 11 2.06 25.70 -1.19
CA GLY A 11 2.18 25.25 0.18
C GLY A 11 3.43 24.38 0.29
N GLN A 12 4.13 24.55 1.40
CA GLN A 12 5.41 23.93 1.74
C GLN A 12 5.24 22.41 1.96
N ALA A 13 4.85 21.67 0.92
CA ALA A 13 4.56 20.24 0.97
C ALA A 13 5.33 19.44 -0.09
N HIS A 14 6.02 20.10 -1.02
CA HIS A 14 6.72 19.41 -2.11
C HIS A 14 8.13 18.92 -1.73
N VAL A 15 8.74 19.44 -0.66
CA VAL A 15 10.14 19.13 -0.32
C VAL A 15 10.29 17.79 0.41
N VAL A 16 9.27 17.31 1.14
CA VAL A 16 9.36 16.06 1.93
C VAL A 16 9.03 14.81 1.10
N THR A 17 8.34 14.96 -0.03
CA THR A 17 7.95 13.86 -0.91
C THR A 17 8.98 13.63 -2.01
N SER A 18 10.24 13.41 -1.63
CA SER A 18 11.31 13.06 -2.56
C SER A 18 11.03 11.70 -3.22
N SER A 19 11.54 11.48 -4.43
CA SER A 19 11.46 10.18 -5.11
C SER A 19 12.06 9.05 -4.28
N ALA A 20 13.12 9.33 -3.51
CA ALA A 20 13.72 8.38 -2.58
C ALA A 20 12.74 7.93 -1.49
N THR A 21 11.96 8.87 -0.95
CA THR A 21 10.92 8.60 0.06
C THR A 21 9.79 7.75 -0.52
N ILE A 22 9.35 8.05 -1.75
CA ILE A 22 8.32 7.26 -2.44
C ILE A 22 8.82 5.83 -2.65
N TRP A 23 10.08 5.66 -3.06
CA TRP A 23 10.68 4.35 -3.25
C TRP A 23 10.80 3.55 -1.95
N ALA A 24 11.26 4.18 -0.86
CA ALA A 24 11.33 3.55 0.45
C ALA A 24 9.95 3.07 0.94
N VAL A 25 8.90 3.89 0.75
CA VAL A 25 7.53 3.48 1.07
C VAL A 25 7.07 2.30 0.21
N ASP A 26 7.35 2.30 -1.10
CA ASP A 26 6.99 1.19 -2.00
C ASP A 26 7.71 -0.12 -1.60
N GLU A 27 8.99 -0.03 -1.25
CA GLU A 27 9.77 -1.18 -0.79
C GLU A 27 9.19 -1.80 0.48
N VAL A 28 8.90 -0.99 1.50
CA VAL A 28 8.31 -1.46 2.76
C VAL A 28 6.96 -2.17 2.52
N ILE A 29 6.11 -1.60 1.65
CA ILE A 29 4.83 -2.21 1.28
C ILE A 29 5.02 -3.52 0.53
N ARG A 30 6.03 -3.62 -0.35
CA ARG A 30 6.35 -4.85 -1.08
C ARG A 30 6.83 -5.97 -0.16
N GLN A 31 7.63 -5.64 0.85
CA GLN A 31 8.14 -6.62 1.81
C GLN A 31 7.04 -7.13 2.75
N ASN A 32 6.15 -6.25 3.20
CA ASN A 32 5.03 -6.62 4.07
C ASN A 32 3.71 -6.01 3.58
N ARG A 33 2.95 -6.80 2.81
CA ARG A 33 1.65 -6.39 2.26
C ARG A 33 0.57 -6.09 3.32
N ARG A 34 0.81 -6.43 4.59
CA ARG A 34 -0.12 -6.19 5.70
C ARG A 34 0.32 -5.05 6.62
N ILE A 35 1.40 -4.34 6.28
CA ILE A 35 1.91 -3.24 7.08
C ILE A 35 0.92 -2.06 7.09
N THR A 36 0.79 -1.40 8.24
CA THR A 36 -0.10 -0.25 8.42
C THR A 36 0.61 1.07 8.10
N THR A 37 -0.18 2.11 7.78
CA THR A 37 0.36 3.45 7.52
C THR A 37 1.04 4.08 8.74
N CYS A 38 0.64 3.68 9.94
CA CYS A 38 1.28 4.11 11.19
C CYS A 38 2.67 3.47 11.35
N GLU A 39 2.80 2.17 11.07
CA GLU A 39 4.08 1.46 11.15
C GLU A 39 5.08 2.01 10.13
N ILE A 40 4.66 2.24 8.89
CA ILE A 40 5.49 2.89 7.86
C ILE A 40 5.95 4.29 8.33
N GLY A 41 5.05 5.06 8.94
CA GLY A 41 5.37 6.39 9.45
C GLY A 41 6.41 6.36 10.56
N VAL A 42 6.37 5.36 11.44
CA VAL A 42 7.39 5.14 12.48
C VAL A 42 8.71 4.70 11.85
N GLU A 43 8.69 3.72 10.95
CA GLU A 43 9.88 3.15 10.31
C GLU A 43 10.66 4.19 9.51
N LEU A 44 9.97 5.01 8.72
CA LEU A 44 10.58 6.02 7.86
C LEU A 44 10.66 7.40 8.51
N SER A 45 10.18 7.56 9.75
CA SER A 45 10.09 8.85 10.45
C SER A 45 9.32 9.93 9.67
N ILE A 46 8.18 9.54 9.09
CA ILE A 46 7.33 10.39 8.24
C ILE A 46 5.95 10.50 8.86
N SER A 47 5.29 11.65 8.67
CA SER A 47 3.92 11.83 9.16
C SER A 47 2.95 10.85 8.50
N LYS A 48 1.98 10.35 9.27
CA LYS A 48 0.90 9.48 8.76
C LYS A 48 0.18 10.09 7.56
N GLY A 49 -0.03 11.41 7.56
CA GLY A 49 -0.68 12.12 6.45
C GLY A 49 0.14 12.06 5.16
N THR A 50 1.46 12.23 5.25
CA THR A 50 2.38 12.11 4.11
C THR A 50 2.43 10.68 3.59
N VAL A 51 2.51 9.67 4.48
CA VAL A 51 2.48 8.26 4.08
C VAL A 51 1.17 7.94 3.34
N ASN A 52 0.03 8.38 3.88
CA ASN A 52 -1.26 8.16 3.24
C ASN A 52 -1.33 8.81 1.85
N HIS A 53 -0.84 10.06 1.72
CA HIS A 53 -0.78 10.76 0.44
C HIS A 53 0.14 10.06 -0.57
N ILE A 54 1.29 9.54 -0.15
CA ILE A 54 2.19 8.76 -1.02
C ILE A 54 1.49 7.48 -1.51
N ILE A 55 0.84 6.74 -0.61
CA ILE A 55 0.17 5.48 -0.94
C ILE A 55 -0.97 5.70 -1.92
N THR A 56 -1.84 6.69 -1.67
CA THR A 56 -3.03 6.92 -2.52
C THR A 56 -2.70 7.68 -3.80
N GLU A 57 -1.96 8.78 -3.73
CA GLU A 57 -1.76 9.68 -4.88
C GLU A 57 -0.53 9.33 -5.73
N LYS A 58 0.54 8.80 -5.13
CA LYS A 58 1.80 8.52 -5.86
C LYS A 58 1.89 7.06 -6.29
N LEU A 59 1.51 6.13 -5.43
CA LEU A 59 1.55 4.70 -5.71
C LEU A 59 0.23 4.16 -6.26
N GLY A 60 -0.89 4.86 -6.08
CA GLY A 60 -2.20 4.41 -6.53
C GLY A 60 -2.70 3.15 -5.79
N ASN A 61 -2.11 2.86 -4.62
CA ASN A 61 -2.44 1.67 -3.85
C ASN A 61 -3.69 1.90 -3.02
N PHE A 62 -4.56 0.90 -3.00
CA PHE A 62 -5.76 0.88 -2.17
C PHE A 62 -5.78 -0.38 -1.32
N ASN A 63 -6.35 -0.27 -0.12
CA ASN A 63 -6.51 -1.43 0.75
C ASN A 63 -7.56 -2.37 0.15
N VAL A 64 -7.17 -3.62 -0.10
CA VAL A 64 -8.09 -4.69 -0.46
C VAL A 64 -8.48 -5.48 0.79
N CYS A 65 -9.77 -5.71 0.97
CA CYS A 65 -10.23 -6.65 2.00
C CYS A 65 -9.84 -8.07 1.57
N SER A 66 -8.98 -8.74 2.34
CA SER A 66 -8.68 -10.15 2.10
C SER A 66 -9.90 -11.02 2.42
N GLN A 67 -10.27 -11.92 1.51
CA GLN A 67 -11.29 -12.92 1.80
C GLN A 67 -10.85 -13.84 2.95
N TRP A 68 -11.81 -14.29 3.76
CA TRP A 68 -11.56 -15.31 4.79
C TRP A 68 -11.20 -16.63 4.14
N VAL A 69 -9.92 -17.00 4.19
CA VAL A 69 -9.41 -18.29 3.73
C VAL A 69 -8.96 -19.10 4.93
N PRO A 70 -9.31 -20.40 5.02
CA PRO A 70 -8.77 -21.30 6.05
C PRO A 70 -7.24 -21.27 6.04
N LYS A 71 -6.64 -20.72 7.11
CA LYS A 71 -5.21 -20.40 7.17
C LYS A 71 -4.30 -21.63 7.30
N HIS A 72 -4.81 -22.70 7.89
CA HIS A 72 -4.05 -23.91 8.15
C HIS A 72 -4.72 -25.10 7.45
N LEU A 73 -4.10 -25.54 6.36
CA LEU A 73 -4.46 -26.79 5.69
C LEU A 73 -3.37 -27.80 6.00
N SER A 74 -3.78 -28.99 6.46
CA SER A 74 -2.85 -30.11 6.55
C SER A 74 -2.35 -30.49 5.16
N GLU A 75 -1.18 -31.14 5.09
CA GLU A 75 -0.61 -31.55 3.80
C GLU A 75 -1.57 -32.46 3.02
N ASN A 76 -2.22 -33.40 3.71
CA ASN A 76 -3.24 -34.27 3.13
C ASN A 76 -4.42 -33.48 2.56
N GLN A 77 -4.87 -32.42 3.23
CA GLN A 77 -5.94 -31.56 2.73
C GLN A 77 -5.52 -30.77 1.49
N LYS A 78 -4.25 -30.33 1.40
CA LYS A 78 -3.73 -29.67 0.20
C LYS A 78 -3.68 -30.64 -0.97
N THR A 79 -3.14 -31.85 -0.77
CA THR A 79 -3.06 -32.88 -1.81
C THR A 79 -4.45 -33.29 -2.31
N ALA A 80 -5.40 -33.50 -1.41
CA ALA A 80 -6.78 -33.82 -1.78
C ALA A 80 -7.43 -32.70 -2.62
N ARG A 81 -7.24 -31.43 -2.23
CA ARG A 81 -7.73 -30.28 -2.99
C ARG A 81 -7.11 -30.21 -4.38
N MET A 82 -5.80 -30.40 -4.51
CA MET A 82 -5.14 -30.43 -5.82
C MET A 82 -5.67 -31.58 -6.69
N GLY A 83 -5.87 -32.76 -6.10
CA GLY A 83 -6.42 -33.93 -6.79
C GLY A 83 -7.78 -33.62 -7.42
N VAL A 84 -8.71 -33.05 -6.65
CA VAL A 84 -10.05 -32.65 -7.15
C VAL A 84 -9.93 -31.69 -8.34
N CYS A 85 -9.11 -30.64 -8.24
CA CYS A 85 -8.93 -29.66 -9.32
C CYS A 85 -8.32 -30.26 -10.61
N LEU A 86 -7.46 -31.28 -10.49
CA LEU A 86 -6.81 -31.90 -11.64
C LEU A 86 -7.69 -32.98 -12.31
N THR A 87 -8.54 -33.65 -11.55
CA THR A 87 -9.39 -34.73 -12.07
C THR A 87 -10.78 -34.29 -12.49
N GLN A 88 -11.31 -33.22 -11.88
CA GLN A 88 -12.64 -32.73 -12.19
C GLN A 88 -12.56 -31.82 -13.41
N LYS A 89 -12.94 -32.36 -14.58
CA LYS A 89 -13.20 -31.54 -15.77
C LYS A 89 -14.49 -30.76 -15.51
N PHE A 90 -14.38 -29.43 -15.51
CA PHE A 90 -15.53 -28.52 -15.56
C PHE A 90 -16.14 -28.51 -16.96
#